data_AF-A0A813MC38-F1
#
_entry.id   AF-A0A813MC38-F1
#
_cell.length_a   1.000
_cell.length_b   1.000
_cell.length_c   1.000
_cell.angle_alpha   90.00
_cell.angle_beta   90.00
_cell.angle_gamma   90.00
#
_symmetry.space_group_name_H-M   'P 1'
#
loop_
_entity.id
_entity.type
_entity.pdbx_description
1 polymer ?
#
loop_
_entity_poly.entity_id
_entity_poly.type
_entity_poly.pdbx_seq_one_letter_code
_entity_poly.pdbx_strand_id
1 'polypeptide(L)'
;MVYLLNNDICIKDILADTTTSASILSGAMTDYQKQKDELTKAQEQFKTERDEFENEKKIMEKFLKNSDVIQFNVGGEIMFTSRASLLHVANSTLSKKLLGKSKEKLSIDKDGNIFLDFNPKLFRHLLEQLRLFEDGEKIVFYPPLTPILTIPFNNMLEKLGLTPAPMSDDDIFTFNVGDEIIATKRKTLSRIPNSKLSTLLSMNKPSDMDLNGRPFLDYDPKLFRHLLTQLQSEQTTNFEAPSIESKTAFNAMLNNLGLKHK
;
A
#
# COMPACT_ATOMS: atom_id res chain seq x y z
N MET A 1 28.80 -85.58 -39.83
CA MET A 1 27.54 -84.83 -39.64
C MET A 1 27.76 -83.94 -38.41
N VAL A 2 28.35 -82.76 -38.61
CA VAL A 2 27.79 -81.38 -38.43
C VAL A 2 27.68 -81.01 -36.93
N TYR A 3 28.16 -79.89 -36.39
CA TYR A 3 28.21 -78.52 -36.91
C TYR A 3 29.43 -77.72 -36.40
N LEU A 4 30.12 -77.06 -37.33
CA LEU A 4 30.79 -75.78 -37.10
C LEU A 4 29.69 -74.78 -36.76
N LEU A 5 29.62 -74.28 -35.52
CA LEU A 5 28.83 -73.09 -35.22
C LEU A 5 29.77 -71.90 -35.17
N ASN A 6 29.61 -71.08 -36.21
CA ASN A 6 30.18 -69.76 -36.43
C ASN A 6 30.30 -68.97 -35.13
N ASN A 7 31.54 -68.73 -34.69
CA ASN A 7 31.87 -67.76 -33.66
C ASN A 7 32.24 -66.41 -34.28
N ASP A 8 31.51 -65.98 -35.31
CA ASP A 8 31.47 -64.59 -35.75
C ASP A 8 30.49 -63.82 -34.87
N ILE A 9 30.72 -63.84 -33.56
CA ILE A 9 30.25 -62.73 -32.73
C ILE A 9 31.13 -61.56 -33.15
N CYS A 10 30.58 -60.76 -34.07
CA CYS A 10 31.25 -59.65 -34.70
C CYS A 10 31.81 -58.76 -33.59
N ILE A 11 33.14 -58.61 -33.52
CA ILE A 11 33.84 -57.75 -32.54
C ILE A 11 33.22 -56.33 -32.50
N LYS A 12 32.60 -55.88 -33.61
CA LYS A 12 31.85 -54.62 -33.69
C LYS A 12 30.64 -54.55 -32.77
N ASP A 13 29.92 -55.67 -32.56
CA ASP A 13 28.73 -55.72 -31.71
C ASP A 13 29.11 -55.64 -30.22
N ILE A 14 30.23 -56.29 -29.83
CA ILE A 14 30.80 -56.18 -28.47
C ILE A 14 31.34 -54.75 -28.23
N LEU A 15 31.99 -54.14 -29.21
CA LEU A 15 32.48 -52.76 -29.12
C LEU A 15 31.32 -51.73 -29.06
N ALA A 16 30.22 -51.97 -29.77
CA ALA A 16 29.05 -51.10 -29.72
C ALA A 16 28.32 -51.19 -28.35
N ASP A 17 28.21 -52.38 -27.77
CA ASP A 17 27.56 -52.61 -26.47
C ASP A 17 28.38 -52.05 -25.30
N THR A 18 29.71 -52.19 -25.36
CA THR A 18 30.63 -51.58 -24.38
C THR A 18 30.66 -50.05 -24.47
N THR A 19 30.56 -49.49 -25.68
CA THR A 19 30.46 -48.03 -25.90
C THR A 19 29.12 -47.48 -25.38
N THR A 20 28.03 -48.22 -25.58
CA THR A 20 26.69 -47.86 -25.08
C THR A 20 26.65 -47.91 -23.56
N SER A 21 27.22 -48.94 -22.95
CA SER A 21 27.32 -49.09 -21.50
C SER A 21 28.18 -48.00 -20.85
N ALA A 22 29.29 -47.62 -21.47
CA ALA A 22 30.16 -46.53 -20.99
C ALA A 22 29.46 -45.16 -21.07
N SER A 23 28.67 -44.91 -22.12
CA SER A 23 27.87 -43.68 -22.28
C SER A 23 26.83 -43.55 -21.16
N ILE A 24 26.08 -44.62 -20.87
CA ILE A 24 25.07 -44.68 -19.79
C ILE A 24 25.71 -44.42 -18.42
N LEU A 25 26.87 -45.03 -18.14
CA LEU A 25 27.62 -44.82 -16.90
C LEU A 25 28.10 -43.36 -16.76
N SER A 26 28.56 -42.73 -17.85
CA SER A 26 28.97 -41.33 -17.82
C SER A 26 27.80 -40.37 -17.59
N GLY A 27 26.63 -40.68 -18.18
CA GLY A 27 25.39 -39.94 -17.95
C GLY A 27 24.96 -40.03 -16.48
N ALA A 28 24.92 -41.24 -15.93
CA ALA A 28 24.57 -41.48 -14.53
C ALA A 28 25.53 -40.80 -13.55
N MET A 29 26.85 -40.80 -13.84
CA MET A 29 27.84 -40.06 -13.03
C MET A 29 27.63 -38.55 -13.08
N THR A 30 27.27 -38.02 -14.25
CA THR A 30 27.00 -36.59 -14.44
C THR A 30 25.74 -36.17 -13.67
N ASP A 31 24.68 -36.97 -13.75
CA ASP A 31 23.44 -36.75 -13.01
C ASP A 31 23.64 -36.84 -11.50
N TYR A 32 24.43 -37.82 -11.04
CA TYR A 32 24.80 -37.94 -9.63
C TYR A 32 25.56 -36.71 -9.11
N GLN A 33 26.51 -36.20 -9.90
CA GLN A 33 27.27 -35.01 -9.53
C GLN A 33 26.37 -33.78 -9.47
N LYS A 34 25.46 -33.63 -10.44
CA LYS A 34 24.48 -32.53 -10.45
C LYS A 34 23.56 -32.56 -9.23
N GLN A 35 23.01 -33.72 -8.87
CA GLN A 35 22.18 -33.87 -7.67
C GLN A 35 22.95 -33.55 -6.40
N LYS A 36 24.23 -33.94 -6.31
CA LYS A 36 25.09 -33.64 -5.17
C LYS A 36 25.33 -32.14 -5.02
N ASP A 37 25.55 -31.43 -6.12
CA ASP A 37 25.75 -29.98 -6.12
C ASP A 37 24.46 -29.23 -5.75
N GLU A 38 23.30 -29.66 -6.26
CA GLU A 38 21.99 -29.13 -5.90
C GLU A 38 21.69 -29.33 -4.41
N LEU A 39 21.98 -30.52 -3.87
CA LEU A 39 21.78 -30.84 -2.46
C LEU A 39 22.69 -30.01 -1.56
N THR A 40 23.94 -29.77 -1.98
CA THR A 40 24.89 -28.92 -1.25
C THR A 40 24.39 -27.47 -1.18
N LYS A 41 23.92 -26.91 -2.31
CA LYS A 41 23.33 -25.56 -2.35
C LYS A 41 22.09 -25.46 -1.48
N ALA A 42 21.21 -26.47 -1.53
CA ALA A 42 20.02 -26.50 -0.70
C ALA A 42 20.38 -26.55 0.80
N GLN A 43 21.41 -27.32 1.19
CA GLN A 43 21.88 -27.37 2.58
C GLN A 43 22.48 -26.05 3.06
N GLU A 44 23.26 -25.36 2.22
CA GLU A 44 23.80 -24.04 2.54
C GLU A 44 22.68 -22.99 2.69
N GLN A 45 21.69 -23.04 1.81
CA GLN A 45 20.52 -22.17 1.89
C GLN A 45 19.71 -22.44 3.17
N PHE A 46 19.41 -23.72 3.46
CA PHE A 46 18.72 -24.10 4.70
C PHE A 46 19.46 -23.68 5.96
N LYS A 47 20.80 -23.78 5.95
CA LYS A 47 21.61 -23.35 7.09
C LYS A 47 21.51 -21.85 7.28
N THR A 48 21.58 -21.08 6.19
CA THR A 48 21.43 -19.62 6.22
C THR A 48 20.05 -19.24 6.74
N GLU A 49 18.98 -19.82 6.19
CA GLU A 49 17.60 -19.57 6.63
C GLU A 49 17.38 -19.96 8.10
N ARG A 50 18.02 -21.05 8.56
CA ARG A 50 17.94 -21.50 9.97
C ARG A 50 18.68 -20.55 10.90
N ASP A 51 19.86 -20.08 10.53
CA ASP A 51 20.64 -19.12 11.32
C ASP A 51 19.92 -17.77 11.40
N GLU A 52 19.29 -17.34 10.31
CA GLU A 52 18.39 -16.18 10.28
C GLU A 52 17.18 -16.39 11.20
N PHE A 53 16.49 -17.52 11.09
CA PHE A 53 15.34 -17.86 11.93
C PHE A 53 15.70 -17.90 13.42
N GLU A 54 16.84 -18.48 13.78
CA GLU A 54 17.27 -18.56 15.18
C GLU A 54 17.67 -17.19 15.73
N ASN A 55 18.26 -16.32 14.91
CA ASN A 55 18.51 -14.93 15.27
C ASN A 55 17.20 -14.15 15.45
N GLU A 56 16.24 -14.32 14.53
CA GLU A 56 14.90 -13.75 14.65
C GLU A 56 14.19 -14.23 15.92
N LYS A 57 14.29 -15.51 16.25
CA LYS A 57 13.71 -16.11 17.46
C LYS A 57 14.35 -15.51 18.72
N LYS A 58 15.67 -15.36 18.77
CA LYS A 58 16.36 -14.72 19.91
C LYS A 58 15.99 -13.25 20.05
N ILE A 59 15.84 -12.52 18.94
CA ILE A 59 15.35 -11.14 18.95
C ILE A 59 13.91 -11.12 19.47
N MET A 60 13.04 -12.00 18.98
CA MET A 60 11.67 -12.17 19.46
C MET A 60 11.60 -12.50 20.94
N GLU A 61 12.41 -13.43 21.44
CA GLU A 61 12.47 -13.80 22.86
C GLU A 61 12.99 -12.66 23.74
N LYS A 62 13.99 -11.89 23.26
CA LYS A 62 14.51 -10.71 23.95
C LYS A 62 13.50 -9.56 23.93
N PHE A 63 12.72 -9.44 22.86
CA PHE A 63 11.59 -8.54 22.79
C PHE A 63 10.50 -8.99 23.79
N LEU A 64 9.95 -10.20 23.67
CA LEU A 64 8.87 -10.74 24.51
C LEU A 64 9.13 -10.62 26.02
N LYS A 65 10.39 -10.62 26.45
CA LYS A 65 10.77 -10.54 27.87
C LYS A 65 10.72 -9.13 28.50
N ASN A 66 10.61 -8.06 27.72
CA ASN A 66 10.69 -6.68 28.23
C ASN A 66 9.44 -5.88 27.85
N SER A 67 8.52 -5.78 28.81
CA SER A 67 7.27 -4.98 28.87
C SER A 67 6.31 -5.02 27.66
N ASP A 68 5.07 -5.42 27.93
CA ASP A 68 3.95 -5.33 26.99
C ASP A 68 3.70 -3.90 26.52
N VAL A 69 4.08 -2.91 27.33
CA VAL A 69 3.97 -1.48 27.01
C VAL A 69 5.30 -0.99 26.42
N ILE A 70 5.20 -0.27 25.31
CA ILE A 70 6.32 0.43 24.66
C ILE A 70 6.08 1.94 24.73
N GLN A 71 7.16 2.68 24.95
CA GLN A 71 7.19 4.14 24.97
C GLN A 71 7.86 4.69 23.71
N PHE A 72 7.27 5.75 23.14
CA PHE A 72 7.74 6.41 21.93
C PHE A 72 7.72 7.92 22.10
N ASN A 73 8.61 8.61 21.41
CA ASN A 73 8.53 10.04 21.16
C ASN A 73 8.10 10.26 19.72
N VAL A 74 6.89 10.79 19.52
CA VAL A 74 6.35 11.06 18.19
C VAL A 74 6.30 12.57 17.98
N GLY A 75 7.17 13.11 17.14
CA GLY A 75 7.21 14.55 16.84
C GLY A 75 7.36 15.44 18.08
N GLY A 76 7.95 14.94 19.18
CA GLY A 76 8.09 15.64 20.45
C GLY A 76 7.07 15.24 21.54
N GLU A 77 6.03 14.48 21.22
CA GLU A 77 5.05 13.99 22.20
C GLU A 77 5.35 12.56 22.64
N ILE A 78 5.44 12.34 23.95
CA ILE A 78 5.60 10.99 24.51
C ILE A 78 4.27 10.23 24.46
N MET A 79 4.30 9.02 23.91
CA MET A 79 3.15 8.14 23.79
C MET A 79 3.47 6.73 24.30
N PHE A 80 2.43 6.06 24.79
CA PHE A 80 2.49 4.69 25.28
C PHE A 80 1.48 3.83 24.53
N THR A 81 1.88 2.62 24.17
CA THR A 81 0.96 1.63 23.60
C THR A 81 1.43 0.22 23.90
N SER A 82 0.52 -0.74 23.77
CA SER A 82 0.91 -2.14 23.82
C SER A 82 1.70 -2.52 22.57
N ARG A 83 2.59 -3.49 22.71
CA ARG A 83 3.31 -4.11 21.60
C ARG A 83 2.39 -4.84 20.65
N ALA A 84 1.39 -5.55 21.19
CA ALA A 84 0.39 -6.24 20.41
C ALA A 84 -0.28 -5.29 19.41
N SER A 85 -0.68 -4.10 19.88
CA SER A 85 -1.30 -3.08 19.03
C SER A 85 -0.43 -2.66 17.85
N LEU A 86 0.89 -2.56 18.03
CA LEU A 86 1.81 -2.15 16.97
C LEU A 86 2.22 -3.28 16.02
N LEU A 87 2.07 -4.53 16.46
CA LEU A 87 2.42 -5.71 15.68
C LEU A 87 1.22 -6.36 14.97
N HIS A 88 -0.01 -5.83 15.13
CA HIS A 88 -1.19 -6.35 14.43
C HIS A 88 -0.98 -6.44 12.90
N VAL A 89 -0.35 -5.44 12.29
CA VAL A 89 0.02 -5.50 10.87
C VAL A 89 1.40 -6.11 10.73
N ALA A 90 1.44 -7.44 10.70
CA ALA A 90 2.66 -8.19 10.44
C ALA A 90 3.32 -7.73 9.13
N ASN A 91 4.66 -7.73 9.10
CA ASN A 91 5.50 -7.37 7.95
C ASN A 91 5.41 -5.93 7.44
N SER A 92 4.61 -5.06 8.07
CA SER A 92 4.65 -3.60 7.84
C SER A 92 6.04 -3.03 8.13
N THR A 93 6.36 -1.86 7.55
CA THR A 93 7.60 -1.15 7.89
C THR A 93 7.65 -0.81 9.37
N LEU A 94 6.50 -0.45 9.96
CA LEU A 94 6.36 -0.23 11.41
C LEU A 94 6.79 -1.47 12.21
N SER A 95 6.22 -2.64 11.94
CA SER A 95 6.57 -3.87 12.65
C SER A 95 8.03 -4.28 12.44
N LYS A 96 8.55 -4.18 11.21
CA LYS A 96 9.96 -4.49 10.89
C LYS A 96 10.94 -3.57 11.61
N LYS A 97 10.63 -2.27 11.69
CA LYS A 97 11.46 -1.29 12.41
C LYS A 97 11.44 -1.57 13.91
N LEU A 98 10.27 -1.85 14.47
CA LEU A 98 10.13 -2.18 15.90
C LEU A 98 10.83 -3.48 16.26
N LEU A 99 10.78 -4.51 15.40
CA LEU A 99 11.44 -5.79 15.62
C LEU A 99 12.95 -5.75 15.31
N GLY A 100 13.51 -4.62 14.90
CA GLY A 100 14.92 -4.50 14.51
C GLY A 100 15.29 -5.30 13.25
N LYS A 101 14.31 -5.73 12.46
CA LYS A 101 14.50 -6.44 11.18
C LYS A 101 14.79 -5.50 10.00
N SER A 102 14.69 -4.19 10.22
CA SER A 102 15.06 -3.17 9.24
C SER A 102 16.56 -2.89 9.26
N LYS A 103 17.16 -2.66 8.08
CA LYS A 103 18.54 -2.15 7.97
C LYS A 103 18.70 -0.75 8.58
N GLU A 104 17.61 0.01 8.63
CA GLU A 104 17.55 1.33 9.26
C GLU A 104 17.34 1.17 10.77
N LYS A 105 18.31 1.65 11.55
CA LYS A 105 18.15 1.78 13.01
C LYS A 105 17.08 2.82 13.31
N LEU A 106 16.19 2.50 14.26
CA LEU A 106 15.27 3.48 14.83
C LEU A 106 16.08 4.62 15.47
N SER A 107 15.65 5.85 15.21
CA SER A 107 16.20 7.01 15.91
C SER A 107 15.79 6.94 17.38
N ILE A 108 16.67 7.36 18.26
CA ILE A 108 16.42 7.42 19.70
C ILE A 108 16.60 8.87 20.13
N ASP A 109 15.68 9.39 20.95
CA ASP A 109 15.81 10.73 21.51
C ASP A 109 16.85 10.78 22.65
N LYS A 110 17.07 11.97 23.21
CA LYS A 110 18.01 12.18 24.32
C LYS A 110 17.68 11.37 25.59
N ASP A 111 16.43 10.95 25.74
CA ASP A 111 15.90 10.28 26.94
C ASP A 111 15.80 8.75 26.72
N GLY A 112 16.26 8.24 25.57
CA GLY A 112 16.27 6.81 25.26
C GLY A 112 14.99 6.29 24.61
N ASN A 113 14.04 7.15 24.24
CA ASN A 113 12.79 6.75 23.59
C ASN A 113 12.96 6.57 22.09
N ILE A 114 12.23 5.62 21.50
CA ILE A 114 12.14 5.49 20.04
C ILE A 114 11.50 6.76 19.48
N PHE A 115 12.24 7.47 18.64
CA PHE A 115 11.79 8.70 18.00
C PHE A 115 11.18 8.43 16.62
N LEU A 116 9.97 8.94 16.42
CA LEU A 116 9.23 8.90 15.17
C LEU A 116 8.91 10.33 14.72
N ASP A 117 9.45 10.72 13.57
CA ASP A 117 9.26 12.05 12.99
C ASP A 117 7.91 12.13 12.23
N PHE A 118 6.81 12.06 12.99
CA PHE A 118 5.44 12.17 12.48
C PHE A 118 4.64 13.18 13.29
N ASN A 119 3.53 13.62 12.70
CA ASN A 119 2.55 14.43 13.42
C ASN A 119 1.94 13.62 14.58
N PRO A 120 2.07 14.07 15.84
CA PRO A 120 1.58 13.33 17.00
C PRO A 120 0.09 13.01 16.94
N LYS A 121 -0.74 13.95 16.47
CA LYS A 121 -2.20 13.79 16.41
C LYS A 121 -2.61 12.70 15.42
N LEU A 122 -1.94 12.66 14.26
CA LEU A 122 -2.19 11.63 13.23
C LEU A 122 -1.75 10.26 13.72
N PHE A 123 -0.58 10.18 14.37
CA PHE A 123 -0.09 8.93 14.92
C PHE A 123 -0.98 8.42 16.06
N ARG A 124 -1.50 9.30 16.92
CA ARG A 124 -2.49 8.95 17.93
C ARG A 124 -3.77 8.39 17.29
N HIS A 125 -4.27 9.02 16.22
CA HIS A 125 -5.42 8.50 15.46
C HIS A 125 -5.15 7.11 14.86
N LEU A 126 -3.93 6.86 14.37
CA LEU A 126 -3.50 5.52 13.96
C LEU A 126 -3.51 4.53 15.14
N LEU A 127 -2.95 4.92 16.29
CA LEU A 127 -2.90 4.05 17.48
C LEU A 127 -4.30 3.66 17.97
N GLU A 128 -5.27 4.59 17.97
CA GLU A 128 -6.64 4.25 18.37
C GLU A 128 -7.25 3.21 17.43
N GLN A 129 -7.01 3.31 16.11
CA GLN A 129 -7.47 2.28 15.18
C GLN A 129 -6.75 0.95 15.41
N LEU A 130 -5.43 0.98 15.63
CA LEU A 130 -4.65 -0.23 15.92
C LEU A 130 -5.15 -0.99 17.15
N ARG A 131 -5.74 -0.29 18.13
CA ARG A 131 -6.28 -0.91 19.35
C ARG A 131 -7.65 -1.56 19.17
N LEU A 132 -8.37 -1.23 18.09
CA LEU A 132 -9.72 -1.73 17.82
C LEU A 132 -9.73 -2.98 16.95
N PHE A 133 -8.60 -3.36 16.33
CA PHE A 133 -8.55 -4.55 15.50
C PHE A 133 -8.59 -5.83 16.32
N GLU A 134 -9.40 -6.78 15.85
CA GLU A 134 -9.39 -8.16 16.31
C GLU A 134 -8.60 -9.04 15.33
N ASP A 135 -8.04 -10.14 15.83
CA ASP A 135 -7.21 -11.03 15.04
C ASP A 135 -8.02 -11.69 13.90
N GLY A 136 -7.50 -11.62 12.67
CA GLY A 136 -8.09 -12.26 11.49
C GLY A 136 -8.90 -11.31 10.57
N GLU A 137 -9.11 -10.05 10.97
CA GLU A 137 -9.74 -9.07 10.10
C GLU A 137 -8.76 -8.44 9.10
N LYS A 138 -9.29 -8.04 7.93
CA LYS A 138 -8.53 -7.21 7.00
C LYS A 138 -8.31 -5.85 7.65
N ILE A 139 -7.06 -5.54 7.97
CA ILE A 139 -6.71 -4.27 8.62
C ILE A 139 -6.78 -3.15 7.59
N VAL A 140 -7.64 -2.16 7.86
CA VAL A 140 -7.85 -1.00 7.00
C VAL A 140 -7.86 0.27 7.84
N PHE A 141 -7.14 1.31 7.41
CA PHE A 141 -7.00 2.54 8.19
C PHE A 141 -7.79 3.70 7.58
N TYR A 142 -8.69 4.27 8.36
CA TYR A 142 -9.51 5.41 7.97
C TYR A 142 -8.84 6.72 8.37
N PRO A 143 -8.78 7.72 7.46
CA PRO A 143 -8.27 9.03 7.80
C PRO A 143 -9.14 9.73 8.85
N PRO A 144 -8.61 10.73 9.56
CA PRO A 144 -9.43 11.60 10.40
C PRO A 144 -10.56 12.24 9.60
N LEU A 145 -11.69 12.53 10.25
CA LEU A 145 -12.83 13.22 9.61
C LEU A 145 -12.50 14.63 9.12
N THR A 146 -11.39 15.21 9.59
CA THR A 146 -10.90 16.51 9.14
C THR A 146 -10.20 16.38 7.79
N PRO A 147 -10.75 16.94 6.69
CA PRO A 147 -10.23 16.71 5.34
C PRO A 147 -8.75 17.08 5.16
N ILE A 148 -8.29 18.17 5.79
CA ILE A 148 -6.88 18.62 5.74
C ILE A 148 -5.90 17.57 6.26
N LEU A 149 -6.36 16.68 7.13
CA LEU A 149 -5.54 15.66 7.77
C LEU A 149 -5.49 14.36 6.97
N THR A 150 -6.37 14.16 5.99
CA THR A 150 -6.45 12.94 5.18
C THR A 150 -5.16 12.67 4.40
N ILE A 151 -4.66 13.67 3.66
CA ILE A 151 -3.44 13.51 2.85
C ILE A 151 -2.20 13.27 3.75
N PRO A 152 -1.94 14.11 4.77
CA PRO A 152 -0.87 13.84 5.73
C PRO A 152 -0.96 12.46 6.40
N PHE A 153 -2.17 12.00 6.74
CA PHE A 153 -2.39 10.69 7.34
C PHE A 153 -2.03 9.56 6.38
N ASN A 154 -2.51 9.62 5.13
CA ASN A 154 -2.20 8.62 4.12
C ASN A 154 -0.69 8.55 3.81
N ASN A 155 -0.02 9.70 3.73
CA ASN A 155 1.44 9.76 3.56
C ASN A 155 2.18 9.13 4.76
N MET A 156 1.65 9.30 5.98
CA MET A 156 2.18 8.65 7.17
C MET A 156 2.00 7.13 7.09
N LEU A 157 0.81 6.65 6.72
CA LEU A 157 0.55 5.21 6.55
C LEU A 157 1.49 4.59 5.50
N GLU A 158 1.68 5.23 4.36
CA GLU A 158 2.58 4.77 3.31
C GLU A 158 4.01 4.60 3.83
N LYS A 159 4.55 5.60 4.54
CA LYS A 159 5.87 5.52 5.18
C LYS A 159 5.98 4.41 6.21
N LEU A 160 4.87 4.07 6.88
CA LEU A 160 4.77 2.98 7.84
C LEU A 160 4.51 1.62 7.20
N GLY A 161 4.33 1.56 5.88
CA GLY A 161 3.97 0.33 5.15
C GLY A 161 2.57 -0.17 5.52
N LEU A 162 1.65 0.76 5.78
CA LEU A 162 0.25 0.50 6.13
C LEU A 162 -0.64 0.95 4.96
N THR A 163 -1.75 0.24 4.76
CA THR A 163 -2.67 0.50 3.64
C THR A 163 -3.85 1.36 4.11
N PRO A 164 -4.06 2.55 3.54
CA PRO A 164 -5.26 3.33 3.83
C PRO A 164 -6.52 2.63 3.32
N ALA A 165 -7.67 3.00 3.87
CA ALA A 165 -8.94 2.57 3.33
C ALA A 165 -9.09 2.98 1.87
N PRO A 166 -9.55 2.06 0.99
CA PRO A 166 -9.82 2.41 -0.38
C PRO A 166 -10.88 3.51 -0.38
N MET A 167 -10.61 4.59 -1.10
CA MET A 167 -11.60 5.64 -1.28
C MET A 167 -12.73 5.07 -2.14
N SER A 168 -13.96 5.15 -1.63
CA SER A 168 -15.14 4.73 -2.36
C SER A 168 -15.65 5.87 -3.23
N ASP A 169 -16.22 5.52 -4.37
CA ASP A 169 -16.98 6.45 -5.22
C ASP A 169 -18.20 7.04 -4.49
N ASP A 170 -18.70 6.35 -3.47
CA ASP A 170 -19.80 6.82 -2.63
C ASP A 170 -19.35 7.65 -1.42
N ASP A 171 -18.03 7.84 -1.21
CA ASP A 171 -17.53 8.68 -0.11
C ASP A 171 -17.98 10.13 -0.28
N ILE A 172 -18.31 10.76 0.85
CA ILE A 172 -18.70 12.17 0.89
C ILE A 172 -17.43 13.03 0.77
N PHE A 173 -17.47 13.95 -0.19
CA PHE A 173 -16.45 14.96 -0.40
C PHE A 173 -17.05 16.34 -0.12
N THR A 174 -16.33 17.16 0.65
CA THR A 174 -16.77 18.51 1.07
C THR A 174 -15.82 19.57 0.54
N PHE A 175 -16.38 20.71 0.14
CA PHE A 175 -15.66 21.89 -0.33
C PHE A 175 -16.41 23.15 0.11
N ASN A 176 -15.68 24.27 0.17
CA ASN A 176 -16.21 25.58 0.46
C ASN A 176 -16.49 26.30 -0.86
N VAL A 177 -17.73 26.71 -1.10
CA VAL A 177 -18.14 27.48 -2.27
C VAL A 177 -18.67 28.81 -1.78
N GLY A 178 -17.99 29.92 -2.07
CA GLY A 178 -18.46 31.26 -1.68
C GLY A 178 -18.89 31.37 -0.21
N ASP A 179 -18.07 30.82 0.70
CA ASP A 179 -18.28 30.74 2.16
C ASP A 179 -19.36 29.75 2.63
N GLU A 180 -19.94 28.94 1.75
CA GLU A 180 -20.86 27.87 2.10
C GLU A 180 -20.23 26.49 1.93
N ILE A 181 -20.40 25.63 2.95
CA ILE A 181 -19.92 24.25 2.89
C ILE A 181 -20.91 23.40 2.11
N ILE A 182 -20.45 22.83 1.01
CA ILE A 182 -21.22 21.94 0.15
C ILE A 182 -20.59 20.54 0.20
N ALA A 183 -21.45 19.52 0.18
CA ALA A 183 -21.06 18.12 0.20
C ALA A 183 -21.69 17.38 -0.98
N THR A 184 -20.95 16.44 -1.58
CA THR A 184 -21.46 15.52 -2.59
C THR A 184 -20.65 14.23 -2.57
N LYS A 185 -21.08 13.21 -3.31
CA LYS A 185 -20.31 11.97 -3.47
C LYS A 185 -19.11 12.18 -4.41
N ARG A 186 -18.02 11.45 -4.18
CA ARG A 186 -16.85 11.43 -5.07
C ARG A 186 -17.23 11.15 -6.53
N LYS A 187 -18.11 10.18 -6.76
CA LYS A 187 -18.61 9.83 -8.11
C LYS A 187 -19.28 10.97 -8.85
N THR A 188 -19.90 11.91 -8.14
CA THR A 188 -20.52 13.08 -8.77
C THR A 188 -19.46 14.00 -9.38
N LEU A 189 -18.31 14.13 -8.72
CA LEU A 189 -17.20 14.98 -9.19
C LEU A 189 -16.36 14.30 -10.27
N SER A 190 -16.24 12.97 -10.23
CA SER A 190 -15.50 12.19 -11.24
C SER A 190 -16.33 11.87 -12.50
N ARG A 191 -17.63 12.18 -12.52
CA ARG A 191 -18.54 11.85 -13.63
C ARG A 191 -18.09 12.41 -14.98
N ILE A 192 -17.44 13.57 -14.98
CA ILE A 192 -16.81 14.15 -16.17
C ILE A 192 -15.30 14.09 -15.99
N PRO A 193 -14.62 13.07 -16.56
CA PRO A 193 -13.18 12.94 -16.43
C PRO A 193 -12.47 14.14 -17.07
N ASN A 194 -11.30 14.50 -16.53
CA ASN A 194 -10.48 15.63 -16.99
C ASN A 194 -11.13 17.02 -16.87
N SER A 195 -12.26 17.13 -16.15
CA SER A 195 -12.81 18.42 -15.75
C SER A 195 -12.12 18.95 -14.51
N LYS A 196 -12.23 20.26 -14.24
CA LYS A 196 -11.74 20.81 -12.97
C LYS A 196 -12.45 20.21 -11.76
N LEU A 197 -13.68 19.72 -11.91
CA LEU A 197 -14.39 19.00 -10.84
C LEU A 197 -13.65 17.73 -10.44
N SER A 198 -13.18 16.95 -11.42
CA SER A 198 -12.43 15.72 -11.14
C SER A 198 -11.10 16.02 -10.43
N THR A 199 -10.48 17.17 -10.72
CA THR A 199 -9.25 17.59 -10.05
C THR A 199 -9.44 18.03 -8.60
N LEU A 200 -10.66 18.41 -8.18
CA LEU A 200 -10.94 18.76 -6.78
C LEU A 200 -10.60 17.60 -5.83
N LEU A 201 -10.77 16.36 -6.30
CA LEU A 201 -10.52 15.15 -5.52
C LEU A 201 -9.04 14.93 -5.18
N SER A 202 -8.13 15.62 -5.87
CA SER A 202 -6.68 15.53 -5.70
C SER A 202 -6.03 16.88 -5.36
N MET A 203 -6.82 17.95 -5.16
CA MET A 203 -6.29 19.24 -4.72
C MET A 203 -5.68 19.12 -3.33
N ASN A 204 -4.50 19.71 -3.16
CA ASN A 204 -3.75 19.68 -1.90
C ASN A 204 -2.90 20.94 -1.66
N LYS A 205 -2.98 21.95 -2.53
CA LYS A 205 -2.22 23.19 -2.39
C LYS A 205 -2.88 24.07 -1.33
N PRO A 206 -2.12 24.60 -0.35
CA PRO A 206 -2.69 25.48 0.68
C PRO A 206 -3.43 26.72 0.14
N SER A 207 -3.03 27.22 -1.03
CA SER A 207 -3.68 28.37 -1.69
C SER A 207 -5.10 28.08 -2.19
N ASP A 208 -5.41 26.81 -2.42
CA ASP A 208 -6.66 26.38 -3.04
C ASP A 208 -7.65 25.86 -1.98
N MET A 209 -7.36 26.11 -0.69
CA MET A 209 -8.05 25.54 0.45
C MET A 209 -8.56 26.61 1.41
N ASP A 210 -9.67 26.32 2.09
CA ASP A 210 -10.12 27.09 3.24
C ASP A 210 -9.30 26.78 4.51
N LEU A 211 -9.59 27.48 5.62
CA LEU A 211 -8.92 27.28 6.91
C LEU A 211 -9.07 25.86 7.48
N ASN A 212 -10.03 25.08 7.00
CA ASN A 212 -10.28 23.70 7.40
C ASN A 212 -9.69 22.67 6.40
N GLY A 213 -8.95 23.15 5.38
CA GLY A 213 -8.35 22.36 4.31
C GLY A 213 -9.35 21.72 3.36
N ARG A 214 -10.49 22.36 3.15
CA ARG A 214 -11.46 22.00 2.12
C ARG A 214 -11.17 22.81 0.86
N PRO A 215 -11.30 22.25 -0.36
CA PRO A 215 -11.13 23.03 -1.57
C PRO A 215 -12.04 24.26 -1.55
N PHE A 216 -11.48 25.43 -1.84
CA PHE A 216 -12.22 26.68 -1.91
C PHE A 216 -12.56 27.02 -3.36
N LEU A 217 -13.83 27.34 -3.60
CA LEU A 217 -14.36 27.70 -4.91
C LEU A 217 -15.04 29.06 -4.81
N ASP A 218 -14.54 30.01 -5.58
CA ASP A 218 -15.09 31.37 -5.64
C ASP A 218 -16.26 31.44 -6.65
N TYR A 219 -17.38 30.80 -6.29
CA TYR A 219 -18.62 30.81 -7.07
C TYR A 219 -19.83 31.06 -6.19
N ASP A 220 -20.96 31.42 -6.80
CA ASP A 220 -22.26 31.45 -6.11
C ASP A 220 -22.65 30.02 -5.67
N PRO A 221 -22.86 29.78 -4.36
CA PRO A 221 -23.24 28.47 -3.83
C PRO A 221 -24.52 27.89 -4.47
N LYS A 222 -25.50 28.72 -4.81
CA LYS A 222 -26.78 28.29 -5.40
C LYS A 222 -26.58 27.78 -6.82
N LEU A 223 -25.76 28.48 -7.61
CA LEU A 223 -25.42 28.05 -8.97
C LEU A 223 -24.64 26.74 -8.95
N PHE A 224 -23.68 26.62 -8.02
CA PHE A 224 -22.90 25.39 -7.89
C PHE A 224 -23.77 24.19 -7.45
N ARG A 225 -24.70 24.39 -6.49
CA ARG A 225 -25.67 23.35 -6.12
C ARG A 225 -26.52 22.91 -7.31
N HIS A 226 -26.97 23.84 -8.15
CA HIS A 226 -27.76 23.51 -9.32
C HIS A 226 -26.99 22.64 -10.33
N LEU A 227 -25.69 22.93 -10.54
CA LEU A 227 -24.81 22.07 -11.32
C LEU A 227 -24.68 20.67 -10.69
N LEU A 228 -24.48 20.58 -9.36
CA LEU A 228 -24.40 19.29 -8.68
C LEU A 228 -25.69 18.47 -8.83
N THR A 229 -26.87 19.10 -8.76
CA THR A 229 -28.15 18.42 -8.97
C THR A 229 -28.22 17.79 -10.36
N GLN A 230 -27.79 18.50 -11.40
CA GLN A 230 -27.73 17.98 -12.77
C GLN A 230 -26.73 16.82 -12.91
N LEU A 231 -25.52 16.94 -12.31
CA LEU A 231 -24.55 15.84 -12.28
C LEU A 231 -25.05 14.61 -11.51
N GLN A 232 -25.88 14.82 -10.49
CA GLN A 232 -26.50 13.75 -9.71
C GLN A 232 -27.59 13.03 -10.51
N SER A 233 -28.33 13.73 -11.38
CA SER A 233 -29.25 13.13 -12.36
C SER A 233 -28.54 12.59 -13.61
N GLU A 234 -27.23 12.33 -13.52
CA GLU A 234 -26.40 11.74 -14.56
C GLU A 234 -26.19 12.60 -15.81
N GLN A 235 -26.58 13.88 -15.75
CA GLN A 235 -26.34 14.82 -16.83
C GLN A 235 -24.86 15.19 -16.89
N THR A 236 -24.23 14.93 -18.04
CA THR A 236 -22.81 15.24 -18.28
C THR A 236 -22.61 16.35 -19.31
N THR A 237 -23.69 16.79 -19.93
CA THR A 237 -23.75 17.72 -21.06
C THR A 237 -25.05 18.53 -20.98
N ASN A 238 -25.09 19.67 -21.67
CA ASN A 238 -26.23 20.56 -21.87
C ASN A 238 -26.76 21.14 -20.55
N PHE A 239 -25.85 21.58 -19.68
CA PHE A 239 -26.25 22.13 -18.38
C PHE A 239 -27.12 23.37 -18.53
N GLU A 240 -28.26 23.38 -17.85
CA GLU A 240 -29.21 24.48 -17.88
C GLU A 240 -29.03 25.38 -16.66
N ALA A 241 -29.15 26.69 -16.86
CA ALA A 241 -29.12 27.64 -15.75
C ALA A 241 -30.46 27.62 -15.00
N PRO A 242 -30.48 27.88 -13.68
CA PRO A 242 -31.70 27.83 -12.89
C PRO A 242 -32.71 28.95 -13.25
N SER A 243 -32.24 30.03 -13.89
CA SER A 243 -33.09 31.11 -14.40
C SER A 243 -32.43 31.87 -15.56
N ILE A 244 -33.20 32.73 -16.23
CA ILE A 244 -32.66 33.61 -17.29
C ILE A 244 -31.66 34.61 -16.70
N GLU A 245 -31.93 35.17 -15.52
CA GLU A 245 -31.04 36.17 -14.89
C GLU A 245 -29.68 35.56 -14.49
N SER A 246 -29.66 34.30 -14.08
CA SER A 246 -28.44 33.60 -13.67
C SER A 246 -27.63 33.00 -14.82
N LYS A 247 -28.18 32.98 -16.04
CA LYS A 247 -27.59 32.30 -17.21
C LYS A 247 -26.15 32.72 -17.50
N THR A 248 -25.86 34.01 -17.43
CA THR A 248 -24.50 34.53 -17.72
C THR A 248 -23.49 34.04 -16.68
N ALA A 249 -23.81 34.17 -15.39
CA ALA A 249 -22.94 33.74 -14.29
C ALA A 249 -22.75 32.21 -14.27
N PHE A 250 -23.85 31.45 -14.46
CA PHE A 250 -23.81 30.00 -14.53
C PHE A 250 -22.94 29.53 -15.70
N ASN A 251 -23.11 30.12 -16.88
CA ASN A 251 -22.27 29.80 -18.03
C ASN A 251 -20.80 30.10 -17.78
N ALA A 252 -20.47 31.23 -17.17
CA ALA A 252 -19.08 31.57 -16.84
C ALA A 252 -18.44 30.55 -15.87
N MET A 253 -19.19 30.13 -14.84
CA MET A 253 -18.78 29.06 -13.92
C MET A 253 -18.51 27.76 -14.69
N LEU A 254 -19.40 27.38 -15.61
CA LEU A 254 -19.25 26.18 -16.43
C LEU A 254 -17.95 26.17 -17.25
N ASN A 255 -17.61 27.20 -18.04
CA ASN A 255 -16.30 27.16 -18.74
C ASN A 255 -15.11 27.31 -17.83
N ASN A 256 -15.21 27.98 -16.68
CA ASN A 256 -14.11 27.94 -15.72
C ASN A 256 -13.87 26.51 -15.24
N LEU A 257 -14.93 25.75 -14.95
CA LEU A 257 -14.83 24.34 -14.54
C LEU A 257 -14.42 23.38 -15.67
N GLY A 258 -14.26 23.86 -16.90
CA GLY A 258 -14.01 23.01 -18.08
C GLY A 258 -15.24 22.22 -18.52
N LEU A 259 -16.43 22.67 -18.12
CA LEU A 259 -17.72 22.05 -18.39
C LEU A 259 -18.47 22.83 -19.47
N LYS A 260 -17.89 23.00 -20.65
CA LYS A 260 -18.62 23.60 -21.77
C LYS A 260 -18.74 22.70 -22.97
N HIS A 261 -19.89 22.91 -23.61
CA HIS A 261 -20.39 22.23 -24.79
C HIS A 261 -19.54 22.52 -26.03
N LYS A 262 -19.49 21.53 -26.93
CA LYS A 262 -19.42 21.79 -28.37
C LYS A 262 -20.61 22.64 -28.80
#